data_AF-A0A521RVB0-F1
#
_entry.id   AF-A0A521RVB0-F1
#
_cell.length_a   1.000
_cell.length_b   1.000
_cell.length_c   1.000
_cell.angle_alpha   90.00
_cell.angle_beta   90.00
_cell.angle_gamma   90.00
#
_symmetry.space_group_name_H-M   'P 1'
#
loop_
_entity.id
_entity.type
_entity.pdbx_description
1 polymer ?
#
loop_
_entity_poly.entity_id
_entity_poly.type
_entity_poly.pdbx_seq_one_letter_code
_entity_poly.pdbx_strand_id
1 'polypeptide(L)'
;MNLKKIGSLIVFLIALSMLTACYGKAAVSKIPHISSPSGWPDQAAAEKNNEGVSHLLQSHWDVAAPIFKESIQLSSSFPEPYFNLGVALDGMGKHDEAKEAFTNAKKFGSDDPRIVGSELLKKYLAS
;
A
#
# COMPACT_ATOMS: atom_id res chain seq x y z
N MET A 1 -53.15 7.45 14.44
CA MET A 1 -51.81 7.28 13.85
C MET A 1 -51.98 6.79 12.41
N ASN A 2 -51.44 7.49 11.42
CA ASN A 2 -51.82 7.35 10.01
C ASN A 2 -51.10 6.15 9.36
N LEU A 3 -51.84 5.13 8.88
CA LEU A 3 -51.26 3.89 8.30
C LEU A 3 -50.25 4.17 7.18
N LYS A 4 -50.40 5.28 6.44
CA LYS A 4 -49.47 5.71 5.39
C LYS A 4 -48.08 6.10 5.92
N LYS A 5 -47.99 6.61 7.16
CA LYS A 5 -46.70 6.97 7.78
C LYS A 5 -45.93 5.74 8.28
N ILE A 6 -46.64 4.68 8.65
CA ILE A 6 -46.04 3.44 9.18
C ILE A 6 -45.37 2.65 8.04
N GLY A 7 -46.02 2.56 6.87
CA GLY A 7 -45.42 1.92 5.69
C GLY A 7 -44.16 2.61 5.19
N SER A 8 -44.13 3.94 5.21
CA SER A 8 -42.96 4.73 4.77
C SER A 8 -41.76 4.61 5.71
N LEU A 9 -41.99 4.41 7.01
CA LEU A 9 -40.94 4.26 8.02
C LEU A 9 -40.29 2.86 7.95
N ILE A 10 -41.09 1.83 7.67
CA ILE A 10 -40.62 0.44 7.56
C ILE A 10 -39.73 0.25 6.33
N VAL A 11 -40.07 0.86 5.19
CA VAL A 11 -39.23 0.82 3.97
C VAL A 11 -37.88 1.52 4.19
N PHE A 12 -37.85 2.60 4.98
CA PHE A 12 -36.62 3.33 5.30
C PHE A 12 -35.67 2.55 6.23
N LEU A 13 -36.22 1.80 7.19
CA LEU A 13 -35.44 0.97 8.10
C LEU A 13 -34.85 -0.28 7.42
N ILE A 14 -35.56 -0.85 6.46
CA ILE A 14 -35.05 -1.99 5.66
C ILE A 14 -33.89 -1.53 4.77
N ALA A 15 -33.99 -0.34 4.14
CA ALA A 15 -32.91 0.22 3.33
C ALA A 15 -31.65 0.56 4.15
N LEU A 16 -31.81 1.00 5.40
CA LEU A 16 -30.69 1.31 6.29
C LEU A 16 -29.93 0.04 6.73
N SER A 17 -30.63 -1.09 6.90
CA SER A 17 -30.00 -2.37 7.27
C SER A 17 -29.15 -3.00 6.16
N MET A 18 -29.49 -2.76 4.90
CA MET A 18 -28.74 -3.27 3.73
C MET A 18 -27.42 -2.54 3.48
N LEU A 19 -27.25 -1.32 4.01
CA LEU A 19 -25.97 -0.59 3.91
C LEU A 19 -24.86 -1.21 4.78
N THR A 20 -25.24 -2.01 5.78
CA THR A 20 -24.31 -2.64 6.73
C THR A 20 -23.70 -3.95 6.23
N ALA A 21 -24.18 -4.50 5.11
CA ALA A 21 -23.78 -5.84 4.65
C ALA A 21 -22.50 -5.86 3.79
N CYS A 22 -21.96 -4.70 3.38
CA CYS A 22 -20.67 -4.62 2.68
C CYS A 22 -19.47 -4.36 3.59
N TYR A 23 -19.67 -4.14 4.89
CA TYR A 23 -18.58 -4.12 5.87
C TYR A 23 -18.23 -5.54 6.31
N GLY A 24 -17.95 -6.41 5.34
CA GLY A 24 -17.12 -7.57 5.61
C GLY A 24 -15.78 -7.05 6.09
N LYS A 25 -15.51 -7.15 7.40
CA LYS A 25 -14.15 -7.07 7.92
C LYS A 25 -13.40 -8.30 7.38
N ALA A 26 -13.01 -8.26 6.11
CA ALA A 26 -11.95 -9.12 5.62
C ALA A 26 -10.78 -8.87 6.58
N ALA A 27 -10.24 -9.95 7.15
CA ALA A 27 -8.99 -9.86 7.88
C ALA A 27 -7.97 -9.24 6.92
N VAL A 28 -7.65 -7.95 7.10
CA VAL A 28 -6.67 -7.27 6.27
C VAL A 28 -5.36 -8.00 6.53
N SER A 29 -4.89 -8.75 5.54
CA SER A 29 -3.54 -9.30 5.58
C SER A 29 -2.58 -8.14 5.76
N LYS A 30 -1.62 -8.28 6.68
CA LYS A 30 -0.66 -7.22 6.98
C LYS A 30 0.07 -6.84 5.69
N ILE A 31 -0.13 -5.61 5.22
CA ILE A 31 0.48 -5.09 3.99
C ILE A 31 2.01 -5.05 4.19
N PRO A 32 2.79 -5.77 3.35
CA PRO A 32 4.25 -5.73 3.42
C PRO A 32 4.76 -4.33 3.20
N HIS A 33 5.72 -3.88 4.00
CA HIS A 33 6.36 -2.58 3.83
C HIS A 33 7.71 -2.58 4.53
N ILE A 34 8.60 -1.68 4.14
CA ILE A 34 9.89 -1.44 4.79
C ILE A 34 10.00 0.05 5.10
N SER A 35 10.11 0.35 6.39
CA SER A 35 10.34 1.72 6.85
C SER A 35 11.80 2.13 6.66
N SER A 36 12.04 3.42 6.54
CA SER A 36 13.38 3.98 6.41
C SER A 36 14.26 3.59 7.61
N PRO A 37 15.56 3.27 7.40
CA PRO A 37 16.47 2.93 8.48
C PRO A 37 16.82 4.20 9.28
N SER A 38 17.10 4.03 10.58
CA SER A 38 17.58 5.14 11.40
C SER A 38 18.92 5.65 10.86
N GLY A 39 18.99 6.95 10.57
CA GLY A 39 20.23 7.59 10.13
C GLY A 39 20.53 7.50 8.64
N TRP A 40 19.55 7.20 7.77
CA TRP A 40 19.72 7.35 6.33
C TRP A 40 20.18 8.79 5.97
N PRO A 41 21.20 8.99 5.11
CA PRO A 41 21.74 10.33 4.86
C PRO A 41 20.72 11.33 4.30
N ASP A 42 19.86 10.88 3.38
CA ASP A 42 18.82 11.73 2.77
C ASP A 42 17.53 11.71 3.59
N GLN A 43 17.44 12.63 4.57
CA GLN A 43 16.27 12.76 5.42
C GLN A 43 14.99 13.06 4.63
N ALA A 44 15.05 13.92 3.61
CA ALA A 44 13.89 14.23 2.78
C ALA A 44 13.36 13.00 2.02
N ALA A 45 14.25 12.14 1.52
CA ALA A 45 13.86 10.87 0.92
C ALA A 45 13.24 9.94 1.97
N ALA A 46 13.86 9.83 3.15
CA ALA A 46 13.35 9.01 4.25
C ALA A 46 11.96 9.45 4.74
N GLU A 47 11.72 10.76 4.83
CA GLU A 47 10.42 11.36 5.16
C GLU A 47 9.36 10.99 4.12
N LYS A 48 9.67 11.15 2.83
CA LYS A 48 8.76 10.76 1.75
C LYS A 48 8.45 9.26 1.76
N ASN A 49 9.44 8.40 2.00
CA ASN A 49 9.19 6.97 2.16
C ASN A 49 8.22 6.69 3.33
N ASN A 50 8.42 7.33 4.48
CA ASN A 50 7.56 7.13 5.65
C ASN A 50 6.13 7.67 5.42
N GLU A 51 5.99 8.81 4.73
CA GLU A 51 4.70 9.35 4.27
C GLU A 51 3.98 8.34 3.36
N GLY A 52 4.68 7.81 2.36
CA GLY A 52 4.16 6.80 1.45
C GLY A 52 3.73 5.53 2.18
N VAL A 53 4.50 5.07 3.19
CA VAL A 53 4.14 3.91 4.03
C VAL A 53 2.83 4.15 4.79
N SER A 54 2.59 5.37 5.29
CA SER A 54 1.33 5.72 5.95
C SER A 54 0.11 5.54 5.03
N HIS A 55 0.23 5.98 3.78
CA HIS A 55 -0.81 5.77 2.76
C HIS A 55 -0.94 4.31 2.32
N LEU A 56 0.20 3.63 2.16
CA LEU A 56 0.28 2.21 1.81
C LEU A 56 -0.48 1.34 2.81
N LEU A 57 -0.29 1.58 4.12
CA LEU A 57 -0.98 0.84 5.19
C LEU A 57 -2.49 1.06 5.23
N GLN A 58 -2.98 2.11 4.56
CA GLN A 58 -4.40 2.40 4.38
C GLN A 58 -4.94 1.88 3.04
N SER A 59 -4.13 1.14 2.28
CA SER A 59 -4.45 0.68 0.92
C SER A 59 -4.70 1.82 -0.07
N HIS A 60 -4.23 3.04 0.21
CA HIS A 60 -4.30 4.18 -0.70
C HIS A 60 -3.16 4.10 -1.73
N TRP A 61 -3.17 3.04 -2.56
CA TRP A 61 -2.06 2.69 -3.45
C TRP A 61 -1.74 3.78 -4.47
N ASP A 62 -2.80 4.40 -5.02
CA ASP A 62 -2.76 5.50 -5.98
C ASP A 62 -2.12 6.76 -5.40
N VAL A 63 -2.23 6.97 -4.09
CA VAL A 63 -1.55 8.06 -3.36
C VAL A 63 -0.14 7.67 -2.95
N ALA A 64 0.07 6.43 -2.49
CA ALA A 64 1.37 5.98 -2.01
C ALA A 64 2.42 5.89 -3.14
N ALA A 65 2.04 5.39 -4.32
CA ALA A 65 2.94 5.21 -5.45
C ALA A 65 3.66 6.49 -5.91
N PRO A 66 2.99 7.64 -6.14
CA PRO A 66 3.68 8.88 -6.49
C PRO A 66 4.59 9.39 -5.36
N ILE A 67 4.22 9.22 -4.08
CA ILE A 67 5.05 9.62 -2.94
C ILE A 67 6.34 8.79 -2.89
N PHE A 68 6.29 7.48 -3.15
CA PHE A 68 7.50 6.68 -3.27
C PHE A 68 8.38 7.11 -4.46
N LYS A 69 7.76 7.51 -5.58
CA LYS A 69 8.51 8.07 -6.72
C LYS A 69 9.20 9.39 -6.37
N GLU A 70 8.57 10.26 -5.56
CA GLU A 70 9.23 11.46 -5.03
C GLU A 70 10.43 11.08 -4.17
N SER A 71 10.30 10.10 -3.28
CA SER A 71 11.43 9.61 -2.48
C SER A 71 12.58 9.09 -3.35
N ILE A 72 12.27 8.40 -4.45
CA ILE A 72 13.26 7.89 -5.42
C ILE A 72 13.95 9.03 -6.17
N GLN A 73 13.21 10.09 -6.51
CA GLN A 73 13.79 11.28 -7.15
C GLN A 73 14.76 12.02 -6.22
N LEU A 74 14.46 12.04 -4.92
CA LEU A 74 15.34 12.63 -3.90
C LEU A 74 16.60 11.81 -3.68
N SER A 75 16.49 10.47 -3.69
CA SER A 75 17.63 9.57 -3.51
C SER A 75 17.45 8.29 -4.32
N SER A 76 18.09 8.24 -5.49
CA SER A 76 17.89 7.16 -6.48
C SER A 76 18.50 5.83 -6.08
N SER A 77 19.38 5.81 -5.08
CA SER A 77 19.97 4.60 -4.52
C SER A 77 19.31 4.15 -3.21
N PHE A 78 18.18 4.75 -2.83
CA PHE A 78 17.49 4.41 -1.59
C PHE A 78 16.52 3.24 -1.85
N PRO A 79 16.77 2.04 -1.30
CA PRO A 79 16.07 0.84 -1.77
C PRO A 79 14.66 0.66 -1.19
N GLU A 80 14.36 1.16 0.00
CA GLU A 80 13.05 1.02 0.66
C GLU A 80 11.87 1.59 -0.15
N PRO A 81 11.96 2.81 -0.73
CA PRO A 81 10.94 3.34 -1.63
C PRO A 81 10.64 2.46 -2.83
N TYR A 82 11.65 1.81 -3.42
CA TYR A 82 11.44 0.88 -4.54
C TYR A 82 10.68 -0.37 -4.10
N PHE A 83 11.01 -0.90 -2.91
CA PHE A 83 10.26 -2.03 -2.36
C PHE A 83 8.80 -1.66 -2.11
N ASN A 84 8.56 -0.53 -1.44
CA ASN A 84 7.21 -0.09 -1.11
C ASN A 84 6.41 0.33 -2.35
N LEU A 85 7.05 0.90 -3.37
CA LEU A 85 6.45 1.16 -4.68
C LEU A 85 6.02 -0.16 -5.33
N GLY A 86 6.83 -1.21 -5.27
CA GLY A 86 6.46 -2.55 -5.75
C GLY A 86 5.20 -3.09 -5.07
N VAL A 87 5.07 -2.90 -3.75
CA VAL A 87 3.87 -3.29 -3.00
C VAL A 87 2.64 -2.47 -3.43
N ALA A 88 2.78 -1.15 -3.57
CA ALA A 88 1.68 -0.30 -4.01
C ALA A 88 1.21 -0.68 -5.42
N LEU A 89 2.15 -0.92 -6.35
CA LEU A 89 1.86 -1.31 -7.73
C LEU A 89 1.21 -2.70 -7.81
N ASP A 90 1.65 -3.66 -7.00
CA ASP A 90 1.00 -4.97 -6.85
C ASP A 90 -0.46 -4.80 -6.39
N GLY A 91 -0.70 -3.94 -5.38
CA GLY A 91 -2.04 -3.61 -4.90
C GLY A 91 -2.93 -2.94 -5.96
N MET A 92 -2.34 -2.28 -6.96
CA MET A 92 -3.03 -1.70 -8.13
C MET A 92 -3.20 -2.69 -9.30
N GLY A 93 -2.68 -3.92 -9.20
CA GLY A 93 -2.67 -4.89 -10.30
C GLY A 93 -1.65 -4.61 -11.41
N LYS A 94 -0.72 -3.67 -11.17
CA LYS A 94 0.33 -3.28 -12.12
C LYS A 94 1.58 -4.17 -11.96
N HIS A 95 1.41 -5.46 -12.23
CA HIS A 95 2.41 -6.48 -11.90
C HIS A 95 3.77 -6.30 -12.60
N ASP A 96 3.78 -5.85 -13.86
CA ASP A 96 5.04 -5.61 -14.59
C ASP A 96 5.83 -4.45 -13.99
N GLU A 97 5.15 -3.33 -13.69
CA GLU A 97 5.77 -2.18 -13.01
C GLU A 97 6.24 -2.57 -11.60
N ALA A 98 5.47 -3.41 -10.88
CA ALA A 98 5.86 -3.92 -9.58
C ALA A 98 7.15 -4.76 -9.65
N LYS A 99 7.30 -5.61 -10.68
CA LYS A 99 8.51 -6.40 -10.91
C LYS A 99 9.73 -5.52 -11.14
N GLU A 100 9.59 -4.43 -11.92
CA GLU A 100 10.66 -3.46 -12.12
C GLU A 100 11.05 -2.76 -10.80
N ALA A 101 10.07 -2.35 -10.00
CA ALA A 101 10.31 -1.73 -8.70
C ALA A 101 11.04 -2.68 -7.75
N PHE A 102 10.61 -3.94 -7.64
CA PHE A 102 11.30 -4.96 -6.84
C PHE A 102 12.70 -5.29 -7.34
N THR A 103 12.92 -5.25 -8.66
CA THR A 103 14.25 -5.42 -9.25
C THR A 103 15.19 -4.30 -8.80
N ASN A 104 14.74 -3.04 -8.81
CA ASN A 104 15.51 -1.91 -8.33
C ASN A 104 15.73 -1.97 -6.80
N ALA A 105 14.73 -2.39 -6.03
CA ALA A 105 14.87 -2.60 -4.59
C ALA A 105 16.01 -3.58 -4.29
N LYS A 106 16.03 -4.74 -4.98
CA LYS A 106 17.13 -5.72 -4.85
C LYS A 106 18.48 -5.17 -5.34
N LYS A 107 18.49 -4.37 -6.40
CA LYS A 107 19.72 -3.77 -6.94
C LYS A 107 20.40 -2.85 -5.92
N PHE A 108 19.62 -2.01 -5.24
CA PHE A 108 20.17 -1.01 -4.31
C PHE A 108 20.27 -1.49 -2.87
N GLY A 109 19.49 -2.49 -2.46
CA GLY A 109 19.50 -3.10 -1.12
C GLY A 109 19.90 -4.57 -1.15
N SER A 110 20.89 -4.93 -1.97
CA SER A 110 21.30 -6.33 -2.17
C SER A 110 21.85 -7.02 -0.92
N ASP A 111 22.31 -6.22 0.05
CA ASP A 111 22.84 -6.60 1.35
C ASP A 111 21.83 -6.47 2.49
N ASP A 112 20.66 -5.85 2.24
CA ASP A 112 19.60 -5.70 3.23
C ASP A 112 18.69 -6.94 3.26
N PRO A 113 18.73 -7.76 4.33
CA PRO A 113 17.91 -8.96 4.43
C PRO A 113 16.41 -8.67 4.48
N ARG A 114 15.99 -7.45 4.86
CA ARG A 114 14.58 -7.03 4.83
C ARG A 114 14.05 -7.00 3.39
N ILE A 115 14.91 -6.70 2.42
CA ILE A 115 14.59 -6.61 1.00
C ILE A 115 14.79 -7.98 0.33
N VAL A 116 16.02 -8.50 0.31
CA VAL A 116 16.30 -9.74 -0.44
C VAL A 116 15.69 -10.99 0.20
N GLY A 117 15.39 -10.91 1.49
CA GLY A 117 14.68 -11.96 2.22
C GLY A 117 13.16 -11.94 2.03
N SER A 118 12.59 -10.88 1.45
CA SER A 118 11.13 -10.75 1.29
C SER A 118 10.56 -11.78 0.32
N GLU A 119 9.61 -12.59 0.82
CA GLU A 119 8.92 -13.60 0.02
C GLU A 119 8.13 -13.00 -1.15
N LEU A 120 7.55 -11.81 -0.96
CA LEU A 120 6.85 -11.09 -2.02
C LEU A 120 7.80 -10.71 -3.15
N LEU A 121 8.95 -10.11 -2.81
CA LEU A 121 9.96 -9.76 -3.79
C LEU A 121 10.47 -11.01 -4.52
N LYS A 122 10.79 -12.09 -3.79
CA LYS A 122 11.23 -13.35 -4.40
C LYS A 122 10.21 -13.92 -5.39
N LYS A 123 8.92 -13.90 -5.05
CA LYS A 123 7.84 -14.34 -5.94
C LYS A 123 7.88 -13.60 -7.28
N TYR A 124 8.01 -12.28 -7.24
CA TYR A 124 8.07 -11.42 -8.43
C TYR A 124 9.33 -11.61 -9.28
N LEU A 125 10.45 -11.97 -8.65
CA LEU A 125 11.73 -12.15 -9.36
C LEU A 125 11.99 -13.59 -9.81
N ALA A 126 11.21 -14.56 -9.34
CA ALA A 126 11.29 -15.97 -9.73
C ALA A 126 10.36 -16.34 -10.90
N SER A 127 9.43 -15.45 -11.25
CA SER A 127 8.48 -15.58 -12.36
C SER A 127 8.99 -14.89 -13.62
#